data_AF-A0A1V5TWZ6-F1
#
_entry.id   AF-A0A1V5TWZ6-F1
#
_cell.length_a   1.000
_cell.length_b   1.000
_cell.length_c   1.000
_cell.angle_alpha   90.00
_cell.angle_beta   90.00
_cell.angle_gamma   90.00
#
_symmetry.space_group_name_H-M   'P 1'
#
loop_
_entity.id
_entity.type
_entity.pdbx_description
1 polymer ?
#
loop_
_entity_poly.entity_id
_entity_poly.type
_entity_poly.pdbx_seq_one_letter_code
_entity_poly.pdbx_strand_id
1 'polypeptide(L)'
;MICNNCKKTIEDDSKFCQFCGSKIEPNHGAEGNTLWQVFVELSFETDKERRQKNRQMIPSSIREIIKRLSTNLFDSLKEENELILDLPYAILEDIRNSYYFLAEDGFWVYLAKRRVSGHKSHELIDKDVEKLIKEWDKTFVKDKEEGKKMVGEEILETIIASRDIQVNHLLENHEEIKKLPAKVIEKMKGDLILMPYWVYGCCVLSERREK
;
A
#
# COMPACT_ATOMS: atom_id res chain seq x y z
N MET A 1 -18.83 -4.52 -15.78
CA MET A 1 -18.74 -3.36 -16.73
C MET A 1 -17.31 -3.21 -17.28
N ILE A 2 -17.01 -2.28 -18.19
CA ILE A 2 -15.65 -2.11 -18.79
C ILE A 2 -15.01 -0.80 -18.30
N CYS A 3 -13.77 -0.86 -17.82
CA CYS A 3 -13.02 0.34 -17.42
C CYS A 3 -12.71 1.23 -18.64
N ASN A 4 -13.11 2.50 -18.58
CA ASN A 4 -12.87 3.45 -19.67
C ASN A 4 -11.38 3.76 -19.91
N ASN A 5 -10.53 3.61 -18.89
CA ASN A 5 -9.10 3.87 -18.99
C ASN A 5 -8.33 2.65 -19.53
N CYS A 6 -8.35 1.51 -18.81
CA CYS A 6 -7.54 0.34 -19.18
C CYS A 6 -8.28 -0.74 -19.98
N LYS A 7 -9.56 -0.53 -20.33
CA LYS A 7 -10.41 -1.42 -21.14
C LYS A 7 -10.64 -2.84 -20.60
N LYS A 8 -10.27 -3.10 -19.35
CA LYS A 8 -10.52 -4.38 -18.67
C LYS A 8 -11.94 -4.46 -18.10
N THR A 9 -12.47 -5.66 -18.04
CA THR A 9 -13.75 -5.97 -17.40
C THR A 9 -13.62 -5.89 -15.89
N ILE A 10 -14.51 -5.16 -15.24
CA ILE A 10 -14.57 -4.95 -13.79
C ILE A 10 -15.94 -5.38 -13.25
N GLU A 11 -16.02 -5.65 -11.94
CA GLU A 11 -17.28 -5.97 -11.27
C GLU A 11 -18.26 -4.79 -11.35
N ASP A 12 -19.56 -5.09 -11.42
CA ASP A 12 -20.60 -4.09 -11.72
C ASP A 12 -20.83 -3.08 -10.58
N ASP A 13 -20.40 -3.40 -9.36
CA ASP A 13 -20.47 -2.56 -8.15
C ASP A 13 -19.12 -1.90 -7.78
N SER A 14 -18.09 -2.10 -8.59
CA SER A 14 -16.75 -1.54 -8.36
C SER A 14 -16.74 -0.01 -8.48
N LYS A 15 -16.48 0.69 -7.37
CA LYS A 15 -16.27 2.16 -7.36
C LYS A 15 -15.02 2.60 -8.14
N PHE A 16 -14.02 1.73 -8.23
CA PHE A 16 -12.73 1.97 -8.90
C PHE A 16 -12.30 0.75 -9.71
N CYS A 17 -11.50 0.96 -10.75
CA CYS A 17 -10.94 -0.13 -11.54
C CYS A 17 -9.87 -0.89 -10.74
N GLN A 18 -10.14 -2.15 -10.42
CA GLN A 18 -9.19 -3.08 -9.77
C GLN A 18 -7.92 -3.42 -10.57
N PHE A 19 -7.70 -2.79 -11.72
CA PHE A 19 -6.51 -3.00 -12.57
C PHE A 19 -5.69 -1.74 -12.84
N CYS A 20 -6.31 -0.55 -12.82
CA CYS A 20 -5.61 0.70 -13.11
C CYS A 20 -6.00 1.85 -12.17
N GLY A 21 -6.87 1.58 -11.19
CA GLY A 21 -7.31 2.54 -10.19
C GLY A 21 -8.23 3.65 -10.69
N SER A 22 -8.59 3.67 -11.97
CA SER A 22 -9.46 4.70 -12.53
C SER A 22 -10.89 4.61 -11.98
N LYS A 23 -11.50 5.76 -11.68
CA LYS A 23 -12.89 5.87 -11.22
C LYS A 23 -13.86 5.40 -12.30
N ILE A 24 -14.94 4.77 -11.87
CA ILE A 24 -15.87 4.06 -12.74
C ILE A 24 -17.17 4.83 -12.97
N GLU A 25 -17.58 5.71 -12.05
CA GLU A 25 -18.72 6.61 -12.21
C GLU A 25 -18.32 8.08 -12.49
N PRO A 26 -19.13 8.82 -13.29
CA PRO A 26 -18.95 10.25 -13.49
C PRO A 26 -19.36 11.02 -12.23
N ASN A 27 -18.60 12.06 -11.90
CA ASN A 27 -18.82 12.95 -10.77
C ASN A 27 -20.27 13.45 -10.69
N HIS A 28 -20.99 13.04 -9.65
CA HIS A 28 -21.93 13.93 -8.99
C HIS A 28 -21.15 14.75 -7.96
N GLY A 29 -21.24 16.07 -8.08
CA GLY A 29 -20.44 17.02 -7.30
C GLY A 29 -20.52 16.77 -5.80
N ALA A 30 -19.37 16.49 -5.21
CA ALA A 30 -19.09 16.75 -3.81
C ALA A 30 -17.76 17.52 -3.81
N GLU A 31 -17.73 18.66 -3.13
CA GLU A 31 -16.52 19.44 -2.96
C GLU A 31 -15.46 18.59 -2.22
N GLY A 32 -14.32 18.33 -2.88
CA GLY A 32 -13.18 17.59 -2.33
C GLY A 32 -12.86 16.29 -3.09
N ASN A 33 -11.57 16.05 -3.36
CA ASN A 33 -11.10 14.76 -3.87
C ASN A 33 -11.26 13.67 -2.79
N THR A 34 -11.71 12.47 -3.16
CA THR A 34 -11.77 11.32 -2.23
C THR A 34 -10.37 10.85 -1.83
N LEU A 35 -10.24 10.11 -0.72
CA LEU A 35 -8.97 9.53 -0.29
C LEU A 35 -8.28 8.75 -1.43
N TRP A 36 -9.02 7.86 -2.09
CA TRP A 36 -8.52 7.07 -3.22
C TRP A 36 -8.00 7.96 -4.35
N GLN A 37 -8.72 9.01 -4.73
CA GLN A 37 -8.29 9.91 -5.81
C GLN A 37 -6.96 10.58 -5.50
N VAL A 38 -6.83 11.12 -4.29
CA VAL A 38 -5.58 11.77 -3.86
C VAL A 38 -4.45 10.74 -3.72
N PHE A 39 -4.74 9.52 -3.26
CA PHE A 39 -3.77 8.43 -3.20
C PHE A 39 -3.24 8.06 -4.59
N VAL A 40 -4.12 7.89 -5.59
CA VAL A 40 -3.71 7.56 -6.95
C VAL A 40 -2.85 8.67 -7.55
N GLU A 41 -3.22 9.94 -7.37
CA GLU A 41 -2.43 11.10 -7.81
C GLU A 41 -1.01 11.10 -7.19
N LEU A 42 -0.87 10.60 -5.97
CA LEU A 42 0.40 10.54 -5.23
C LEU A 42 1.27 9.35 -5.63
N SER A 43 0.70 8.13 -5.55
CA SER A 43 1.43 6.87 -5.70
C SER A 43 1.68 6.52 -7.17
N PHE A 44 0.71 6.79 -8.06
CA PHE A 44 0.79 6.45 -9.49
C PHE A 44 1.25 7.62 -10.37
N GLU A 45 1.94 8.61 -9.80
CA GLU A 45 2.45 9.76 -10.55
C GLU A 45 3.33 9.31 -11.72
N THR A 46 2.88 9.61 -12.93
CA THR A 46 3.53 9.19 -14.18
C THR A 46 4.64 10.14 -14.60
N ASP A 47 4.58 11.40 -14.17
CA ASP A 47 5.63 12.38 -14.39
C ASP A 47 6.87 12.07 -13.55
N LYS A 48 8.03 11.96 -14.21
CA LYS A 48 9.28 11.53 -13.55
C LYS A 48 9.76 12.52 -12.50
N GLU A 49 9.69 13.83 -12.78
CA GLU A 49 10.19 14.86 -11.87
C GLU A 49 9.32 14.95 -10.62
N ARG A 50 7.99 14.95 -10.80
CA ARG A 50 7.03 14.92 -9.69
C ARG A 50 7.15 13.66 -8.86
N ARG A 51 7.32 12.49 -9.50
CA ARG A 51 7.54 11.24 -8.77
C ARG A 51 8.82 11.29 -7.94
N GLN A 52 9.92 11.81 -8.49
CA GLN A 52 11.17 11.96 -7.75
C GLN A 52 10.99 12.92 -6.56
N LYS A 53 10.29 14.04 -6.76
CA LYS A 53 9.96 14.99 -5.70
C LYS A 53 9.07 14.37 -4.63
N ASN A 54 8.05 13.60 -5.01
CA ASN A 54 7.19 12.88 -4.06
C ASN A 54 8.03 11.93 -3.21
N ARG A 55 8.89 11.10 -3.82
CA ARG A 55 9.74 10.15 -3.09
C ARG A 55 10.72 10.79 -2.10
N GLN A 56 11.06 12.07 -2.28
CA GLN A 56 11.86 12.83 -1.30
C GLN A 56 11.07 13.21 -0.04
N MET A 57 9.74 13.10 -0.06
CA MET A 57 8.87 13.40 1.08
C MET A 57 8.85 12.29 2.14
N ILE A 58 9.31 11.08 1.81
CA ILE A 58 9.34 9.94 2.74
C ILE A 58 10.48 10.16 3.75
N PRO A 59 10.19 10.28 5.06
CA PRO A 59 11.22 10.42 6.09
C PRO A 59 12.19 9.23 6.12
N SER A 60 13.38 9.44 6.69
CA SER A 60 14.43 8.43 6.71
C SER A 60 14.03 7.17 7.52
N SER A 61 13.45 7.35 8.71
CA SER A 61 12.90 6.26 9.53
C SER A 61 11.81 5.47 8.81
N ILE A 62 10.86 6.15 8.14
CA ILE A 62 9.79 5.49 7.39
C ILE A 62 10.37 4.71 6.21
N ARG A 63 11.36 5.26 5.50
CA ARG A 63 12.05 4.57 4.41
C ARG A 63 12.76 3.31 4.91
N GLU A 64 13.38 3.38 6.08
CA GLU A 64 14.01 2.22 6.71
C GLU A 64 12.97 1.16 7.09
N ILE A 65 11.83 1.56 7.66
CA ILE A 65 10.71 0.65 7.98
C ILE A 65 10.18 -0.03 6.70
N ILE A 66 9.92 0.72 5.64
CA ILE A 66 9.49 0.19 4.34
C ILE A 66 10.47 -0.87 3.85
N LYS A 67 11.78 -0.59 3.89
CA LYS A 67 12.82 -1.53 3.47
C LYS A 67 12.84 -2.80 4.33
N ARG A 68 12.83 -2.65 5.66
CA ARG A 68 12.85 -3.79 6.60
C ARG A 68 11.62 -4.67 6.44
N LEU A 69 10.42 -4.08 6.36
CA LEU A 69 9.17 -4.84 6.23
C LEU A 69 9.08 -5.61 4.91
N SER A 70 9.35 -4.92 3.80
CA SER A 70 9.30 -5.55 2.47
C SER A 70 10.32 -6.69 2.33
N THR A 71 11.53 -6.53 2.88
CA THR A 71 12.54 -7.61 2.89
C THR A 71 12.10 -8.77 3.79
N ASN A 72 11.75 -8.50 5.05
CA ASN A 72 11.43 -9.56 6.01
C ASN A 72 10.23 -10.41 5.58
N LEU A 73 9.16 -9.78 5.06
CA LEU A 73 7.97 -10.53 4.65
C LEU A 73 8.20 -11.28 3.33
N PHE A 74 8.99 -10.72 2.39
CA PHE A 74 9.38 -11.46 1.20
C PHE A 74 10.29 -12.64 1.54
N ASP A 75 11.19 -12.50 2.51
CA ASP A 75 12.03 -13.59 3.00
C ASP A 75 11.20 -14.68 3.70
N SER A 76 10.27 -14.31 4.59
CA SER A 76 9.30 -15.25 5.19
C SER A 76 8.46 -15.99 4.14
N LEU A 77 8.03 -15.29 3.08
CA LEU A 77 7.31 -15.92 1.97
C LEU A 77 8.12 -17.05 1.33
N LYS A 78 9.41 -16.81 1.06
CA LYS A 78 10.33 -17.80 0.48
C LYS A 78 10.61 -18.96 1.44
N GLU A 79 10.85 -18.67 2.71
CA GLU A 79 11.13 -19.68 3.75
C GLU A 79 9.95 -20.63 3.96
N GLU A 80 8.73 -20.12 3.93
CA GLU A 80 7.52 -20.92 4.11
C GLU A 80 7.07 -21.63 2.83
N ASN A 81 7.57 -21.21 1.65
CA ASN A 81 7.10 -21.70 0.35
C ASN A 81 8.25 -21.83 -0.66
N GLU A 82 9.01 -22.91 -0.56
CA GLU A 82 10.17 -23.19 -1.43
C GLU A 82 9.84 -23.17 -2.93
N LEU A 83 8.59 -23.47 -3.32
CA LEU A 83 8.12 -23.42 -4.72
C LEU A 83 8.25 -22.02 -5.36
N ILE A 84 8.30 -20.96 -4.56
CA ILE A 84 8.57 -19.62 -5.07
C ILE A 84 10.00 -19.53 -5.61
N LEU A 85 10.95 -20.26 -5.03
CA LEU A 85 12.36 -20.24 -5.45
C LEU A 85 12.58 -20.85 -6.83
N ASP A 86 11.62 -21.65 -7.32
CA ASP A 86 11.64 -22.21 -8.67
C ASP A 86 11.23 -21.20 -9.75
N LEU A 87 10.72 -20.02 -9.36
CA LEU A 87 10.36 -18.96 -10.31
C LEU A 87 11.61 -18.32 -10.93
N PRO A 88 11.54 -17.89 -12.20
CA PRO A 88 12.58 -17.08 -12.81
C PRO A 88 12.93 -15.85 -11.98
N TYR A 89 14.22 -15.49 -11.96
CA TYR A 89 14.73 -14.35 -11.19
C TYR A 89 13.96 -13.04 -11.45
N ALA A 90 13.60 -12.76 -12.71
CA ALA A 90 12.82 -11.56 -13.05
C ALA A 90 11.46 -11.53 -12.34
N ILE A 91 10.78 -12.68 -12.22
CA ILE A 91 9.49 -12.80 -11.53
C ILE A 91 9.68 -12.63 -10.02
N LEU A 92 10.75 -13.21 -9.45
CA LEU A 92 11.10 -13.00 -8.05
C LEU A 92 11.38 -11.53 -7.73
N GLU A 93 12.05 -10.83 -8.65
CA GLU A 93 12.31 -9.40 -8.53
C GLU A 93 11.02 -8.58 -8.62
N ASP A 94 10.09 -8.92 -9.51
CA ASP A 94 8.79 -8.26 -9.61
C ASP A 94 7.93 -8.47 -8.36
N ILE A 95 7.90 -9.70 -7.80
CA ILE A 95 7.24 -9.97 -6.51
C ILE A 95 7.89 -9.12 -5.40
N ARG A 96 9.21 -9.11 -5.29
CA ARG A 96 9.94 -8.30 -4.29
C ARG A 96 9.62 -6.80 -4.45
N ASN A 97 9.53 -6.32 -5.69
CA ASN A 97 9.18 -4.93 -5.98
C ASN A 97 7.75 -4.62 -5.55
N SER A 98 6.78 -5.53 -5.76
CA SER A 98 5.42 -5.36 -5.25
C SER A 98 5.36 -5.28 -3.72
N TYR A 99 6.19 -6.06 -3.01
CA TYR A 99 6.31 -5.94 -1.55
C TYR A 99 6.80 -4.55 -1.14
N TYR A 100 7.83 -4.05 -1.82
CA TYR A 100 8.35 -2.71 -1.57
C TYR A 100 7.32 -1.62 -1.89
N PHE A 101 6.67 -1.68 -3.05
CA PHE A 101 5.69 -0.68 -3.48
C PHE A 101 4.47 -0.63 -2.57
N LEU A 102 3.94 -1.77 -2.13
CA LEU A 102 2.81 -1.77 -1.20
C LEU A 102 3.21 -1.32 0.20
N ALA A 103 4.42 -1.63 0.67
CA ALA A 103 4.92 -0.99 1.88
C ALA A 103 4.97 0.54 1.72
N GLU A 104 5.46 1.04 0.57
CA GLU A 104 5.48 2.48 0.24
C GLU A 104 4.06 3.09 0.18
N ASP A 105 3.06 2.35 -0.31
CA ASP A 105 1.66 2.80 -0.37
C ASP A 105 1.10 3.15 1.00
N GLY A 106 1.54 2.50 2.08
CA GLY A 106 1.14 2.90 3.43
C GLY A 106 1.45 4.36 3.75
N PHE A 107 2.59 4.87 3.27
CA PHE A 107 2.96 6.28 3.39
C PHE A 107 2.12 7.18 2.47
N TRP A 108 1.84 6.74 1.24
CA TRP A 108 1.03 7.52 0.30
C TRP A 108 -0.42 7.66 0.77
N VAL A 109 -1.00 6.59 1.33
CA VAL A 109 -2.34 6.61 1.92
C VAL A 109 -2.37 7.56 3.12
N TYR A 110 -1.34 7.54 3.97
CA TYR A 110 -1.19 8.51 5.05
C TYR A 110 -1.20 9.95 4.54
N LEU A 111 -0.38 10.24 3.53
CA LEU A 111 -0.29 11.58 2.94
C LEU A 111 -1.59 12.01 2.27
N ALA A 112 -2.27 11.10 1.58
CA ALA A 112 -3.56 11.33 0.96
C ALA A 112 -4.61 11.70 2.01
N LYS A 113 -4.67 10.96 3.13
CA LYS A 113 -5.61 11.24 4.22
C LYS A 113 -5.41 12.64 4.81
N ARG A 114 -4.17 13.07 4.97
CA ARG A 114 -3.83 14.42 5.44
C ARG A 114 -4.30 15.51 4.48
N ARG A 115 -4.09 15.32 3.18
CA ARG A 115 -4.53 16.26 2.13
C ARG A 115 -6.05 16.39 2.10
N VAL A 116 -6.77 15.28 2.13
CA VAL A 116 -8.25 15.28 2.18
C VAL A 116 -8.76 15.94 3.46
N SER A 117 -8.07 15.74 4.58
CA SER A 117 -8.44 16.35 5.87
C SER A 117 -7.98 17.81 6.02
N GLY A 118 -7.50 18.46 4.96
CA GLY A 118 -7.09 19.88 4.97
C GLY A 118 -5.83 20.20 5.80
N HIS A 119 -5.11 19.20 6.29
CA HIS A 119 -3.93 19.42 7.12
C HIS A 119 -2.73 19.82 6.25
N LYS A 120 -2.25 21.06 6.44
CA LYS A 120 -1.07 21.58 5.76
C LYS A 120 0.18 21.16 6.53
N SER A 121 0.98 20.30 5.91
CA SER A 121 2.38 20.00 6.24
C SER A 121 2.69 18.67 6.94
N HIS A 122 3.92 18.24 6.63
CA HIS A 122 4.48 16.90 6.56
C HIS A 122 5.36 16.59 7.77
N GLU A 123 5.07 17.16 8.94
CA GLU A 123 5.93 16.98 10.11
C GLU A 123 5.71 15.61 10.76
N LEU A 124 6.01 14.57 10.00
CA LEU A 124 6.47 13.32 10.59
C LEU A 124 7.79 13.64 11.28
N ILE A 125 7.81 13.45 12.59
CA ILE A 125 9.04 13.55 13.35
C ILE A 125 9.85 12.30 13.03
N ASP A 126 11.08 12.49 12.56
CA ASP A 126 12.00 11.37 12.37
C ASP A 126 12.26 10.74 13.75
N LYS A 127 11.67 9.57 13.98
CA LYS A 127 11.76 8.84 15.24
C LYS A 127 12.77 7.71 15.08
N ASP A 128 13.35 7.32 16.21
CA ASP A 128 14.10 6.07 16.30
C ASP A 128 13.23 4.89 15.84
N VAL A 129 13.75 4.10 14.90
CA VAL A 129 13.01 3.00 14.24
C VAL A 129 12.62 1.93 15.26
N GLU A 130 13.49 1.60 16.22
CA GLU A 130 13.20 0.59 17.24
C GLU A 130 12.09 1.07 18.20
N LYS A 131 12.07 2.36 18.51
CA LYS A 131 10.98 2.97 19.26
C LYS A 131 9.65 2.90 18.49
N LEU A 132 9.65 3.17 17.19
CA LEU A 132 8.46 3.07 16.35
C LEU A 132 7.92 1.63 16.29
N ILE A 133 8.80 0.64 16.12
CA ILE A 133 8.42 -0.78 16.12
C ILE A 133 7.78 -1.17 17.47
N LYS A 134 8.32 -0.70 18.59
CA LYS A 134 7.74 -0.96 19.92
C LYS A 134 6.38 -0.29 20.11
N GLU A 135 6.23 0.95 19.65
CA GLU A 135 4.95 1.67 19.68
C GLU A 135 3.91 0.96 18.79
N TRP A 136 4.32 0.47 17.63
CA TRP A 136 3.50 -0.33 16.72
C TRP A 136 3.02 -1.62 17.40
N ASP A 137 3.92 -2.45 17.93
CA ASP A 137 3.56 -3.71 18.61
C ASP A 137 2.56 -3.48 19.75
N LYS A 138 2.79 -2.43 20.56
CA LYS A 138 1.87 -2.05 21.63
C LYS A 138 0.48 -1.68 21.09
N THR A 139 0.43 -0.89 20.02
CA THR A 139 -0.83 -0.26 19.57
C THR A 139 -1.64 -1.14 18.63
N PHE A 140 -1.00 -1.90 17.75
CA PHE A 140 -1.69 -2.63 16.69
C PHE A 140 -1.72 -4.14 16.91
N VAL A 141 -0.81 -4.69 17.73
CA VAL A 141 -0.79 -6.12 18.07
C VAL A 141 -1.49 -6.36 19.41
N LYS A 142 -1.10 -5.61 20.45
CA LYS A 142 -1.64 -5.77 21.81
C LYS A 142 -2.98 -5.06 22.00
N ASP A 143 -3.11 -3.80 21.55
CA ASP A 143 -4.35 -3.01 21.66
C ASP A 143 -5.09 -2.88 20.32
N LYS A 144 -5.54 -4.01 19.77
CA LYS A 144 -6.11 -4.09 18.42
C LYS A 144 -7.25 -3.10 18.14
N GLU A 145 -8.01 -2.69 19.15
CA GLU A 145 -9.11 -1.73 18.99
C GLU A 145 -8.60 -0.31 18.76
N GLU A 146 -7.52 0.10 19.43
CA GLU A 146 -6.85 1.38 19.15
C GLU A 146 -6.28 1.38 17.73
N GLY A 147 -5.59 0.30 17.34
CA GLY A 147 -5.08 0.15 15.98
C GLY A 147 -6.15 0.23 14.90
N LYS A 148 -7.30 -0.43 15.11
CA LYS A 148 -8.46 -0.33 14.20
C LYS A 148 -8.98 1.09 14.07
N LYS A 149 -9.10 1.83 15.18
CA LYS A 149 -9.56 3.24 15.17
C LYS A 149 -8.61 4.16 14.41
N MET A 150 -7.30 3.95 14.55
CA MET A 150 -6.28 4.77 13.89
C MET A 150 -6.29 4.60 12.36
N VAL A 151 -6.62 3.41 11.86
CA VAL A 151 -6.71 3.15 10.42
C VAL A 151 -8.09 3.51 9.90
N GLY A 152 -9.15 2.99 10.51
CA GLY A 152 -10.51 3.17 10.00
C GLY A 152 -10.79 2.42 8.68
N GLU A 153 -12.06 2.35 8.32
CA GLU A 153 -12.54 1.56 7.17
C GLU A 153 -12.05 2.12 5.83
N GLU A 154 -12.15 3.43 5.62
CA GLU A 154 -11.76 4.11 4.37
C GLU A 154 -10.29 3.87 3.98
N ILE A 155 -9.38 3.84 4.97
CA ILE A 155 -7.95 3.58 4.77
C ILE A 155 -7.73 2.11 4.40
N LEU A 156 -8.42 1.19 5.09
CA LEU A 156 -8.32 -0.24 4.81
C LEU A 156 -8.83 -0.56 3.40
N GLU A 157 -9.96 0.02 2.99
CA GLU A 157 -10.49 -0.13 1.62
C GLU A 157 -9.49 0.37 0.57
N THR A 158 -8.84 1.51 0.82
CA THR A 158 -7.81 2.07 -0.08
C THR A 158 -6.61 1.13 -0.19
N ILE A 159 -6.16 0.56 0.92
CA ILE A 159 -5.05 -0.40 0.94
C ILE A 159 -5.41 -1.69 0.17
N ILE A 160 -6.60 -2.24 0.40
CA ILE A 160 -7.07 -3.45 -0.27
C ILE A 160 -7.16 -3.22 -1.78
N ALA A 161 -7.72 -2.09 -2.20
CA ALA A 161 -7.81 -1.73 -3.61
C ALA A 161 -6.43 -1.59 -4.27
N SER A 162 -5.44 -0.97 -3.60
CA SER A 162 -4.08 -0.92 -4.13
C SER A 162 -3.44 -2.31 -4.22
N ARG A 163 -3.64 -3.14 -3.19
CA ARG A 163 -3.16 -4.53 -3.17
C ARG A 163 -3.71 -5.33 -4.34
N ASP A 164 -5.01 -5.23 -4.60
CA ASP A 164 -5.65 -5.97 -5.69
C ASP A 164 -5.09 -5.55 -7.05
N ILE A 165 -4.84 -4.26 -7.27
CA ILE A 165 -4.18 -3.78 -8.49
C ILE A 165 -2.80 -4.42 -8.66
N GLN A 166 -1.98 -4.42 -7.61
CA GLN A 166 -0.62 -4.96 -7.67
C GLN A 166 -0.60 -6.48 -7.87
N VAL A 167 -1.46 -7.21 -7.16
CA VAL A 167 -1.58 -8.67 -7.31
C VAL A 167 -2.10 -9.03 -8.70
N ASN A 168 -3.12 -8.32 -9.20
CA ASN A 168 -3.64 -8.53 -10.55
C ASN A 168 -2.56 -8.26 -11.59
N HIS A 169 -1.75 -7.21 -11.43
CA HIS A 169 -0.63 -6.91 -12.32
C HIS A 169 0.39 -8.06 -12.36
N LEU A 170 0.78 -8.59 -11.20
CA LEU A 170 1.68 -9.74 -11.11
C LEU A 170 1.09 -10.97 -11.81
N LEU A 171 -0.18 -11.30 -11.52
CA LEU A 171 -0.83 -12.47 -12.09
C LEU A 171 -0.99 -12.33 -13.61
N GLU A 172 -1.34 -11.16 -14.12
CA GLU A 172 -1.53 -10.95 -15.56
C GLU A 172 -0.23 -10.97 -16.36
N ASN A 173 0.88 -10.51 -15.77
CA ASN A 173 2.18 -10.47 -16.46
C ASN A 173 2.97 -11.77 -16.33
N HIS A 174 2.64 -12.62 -15.35
CA HIS A 174 3.40 -13.83 -15.03
C HIS A 174 2.47 -15.05 -14.87
N GLU A 175 2.33 -15.83 -15.94
CA GLU A 175 1.55 -17.08 -15.94
C GLU A 175 2.11 -18.12 -14.94
N GLU A 176 3.40 -18.06 -14.62
CA GLU A 176 4.07 -18.89 -13.64
C GLU A 176 3.53 -18.66 -12.23
N ILE A 177 3.19 -17.42 -11.87
CA ILE A 177 2.60 -17.10 -10.55
C ILE A 177 1.22 -17.74 -10.43
N LYS A 178 0.43 -17.80 -11.51
CA LYS A 178 -0.90 -18.44 -11.49
C LYS A 178 -0.84 -19.95 -11.24
N LYS A 179 0.31 -20.58 -11.50
CA LYS A 179 0.52 -22.02 -11.30
C LYS A 179 0.93 -22.35 -9.86
N LEU A 180 1.26 -21.35 -9.04
CA LEU A 180 1.57 -21.57 -7.62
C LEU A 180 0.34 -22.10 -6.87
N PRO A 181 0.55 -22.91 -5.81
CA PRO A 181 -0.56 -23.35 -4.98
C PRO A 181 -1.34 -22.16 -4.40
N ALA A 182 -2.67 -22.28 -4.31
CA ALA A 182 -3.54 -21.21 -3.81
C ALA A 182 -3.10 -20.66 -2.44
N LYS A 183 -2.62 -21.53 -1.53
CA LYS A 183 -2.09 -21.11 -0.22
C LYS A 183 -0.94 -20.10 -0.31
N VAL A 184 -0.11 -20.19 -1.35
CA VAL A 184 1.03 -19.29 -1.57
C VAL A 184 0.52 -17.93 -2.03
N ILE A 185 -0.42 -17.92 -2.98
CA ILE A 185 -1.06 -16.70 -3.49
C ILE A 185 -1.81 -15.99 -2.36
N GLU A 186 -2.53 -16.73 -1.51
CA GLU A 186 -3.26 -16.15 -0.38
C GLU A 186 -2.32 -15.62 0.72
N LYS A 187 -1.20 -16.30 1.00
CA LYS A 187 -0.16 -15.73 1.89
C LYS A 187 0.38 -14.43 1.33
N MET A 188 0.77 -14.42 0.04
CA MET A 188 1.26 -13.21 -0.62
C MET A 188 0.23 -12.07 -0.54
N LYS A 189 -1.04 -12.35 -0.85
CA LYS A 189 -2.13 -11.38 -0.72
C LYS A 189 -2.32 -10.84 0.70
N GLY A 190 -2.10 -11.66 1.73
CA GLY A 190 -2.17 -11.26 3.13
C GLY A 190 -1.01 -10.37 3.55
N ASP A 191 0.22 -10.78 3.21
CA ASP A 191 1.44 -10.01 3.48
C ASP A 191 1.38 -8.61 2.82
N LEU A 192 0.87 -8.57 1.59
CA LEU A 192 0.68 -7.36 0.80
C LEU A 192 -0.37 -6.38 1.37
N ILE A 193 -1.28 -6.82 2.25
CA ILE A 193 -2.16 -5.93 3.03
C ILE A 193 -1.46 -5.46 4.31
N LEU A 194 -0.75 -6.37 4.98
CA LEU A 194 -0.16 -6.11 6.29
C LEU A 194 0.90 -4.99 6.24
N MET A 195 1.73 -4.96 5.20
CA MET A 195 2.80 -3.96 5.04
C MET A 195 2.30 -2.51 4.95
N PRO A 196 1.42 -2.14 4.00
CA PRO A 196 0.90 -0.77 3.92
C PRO A 196 0.19 -0.37 5.21
N TYR A 197 -0.51 -1.31 5.85
CA TYR A 197 -1.16 -1.09 7.15
C TYR A 197 -0.13 -0.72 8.23
N TRP A 198 0.99 -1.44 8.29
CA TRP A 198 2.11 -1.16 9.20
C TRP A 198 2.75 0.19 8.96
N VAL A 199 3.08 0.49 7.70
CA VAL A 199 3.72 1.76 7.35
C VAL A 199 2.78 2.94 7.62
N TYR A 200 1.49 2.80 7.31
CA TYR A 200 0.49 3.84 7.61
C TYR A 200 0.47 4.18 9.10
N GLY A 201 0.29 3.20 10.00
CA GLY A 201 0.22 3.53 11.42
C GLY A 201 1.58 3.92 12.02
N CYS A 202 2.71 3.49 11.45
CA CYS A 202 4.02 4.08 11.79
C CYS A 202 4.08 5.58 11.44
N CYS A 203 3.48 5.99 10.33
CA CYS A 203 3.34 7.41 10.00
C CYS A 203 2.46 8.13 11.02
N VAL A 204 1.27 7.59 11.36
CA VAL A 204 0.38 8.17 12.38
C VAL A 204 1.06 8.27 13.75
N LEU A 205 1.83 7.25 14.15
CA LEU A 205 2.61 7.28 15.39
C LEU A 205 3.73 8.34 15.33
N SER A 206 4.31 8.57 14.15
CA SER A 206 5.36 9.57 13.94
C SER A 206 4.83 11.00 13.77
N GLU A 207 3.52 11.20 13.69
CA GLU A 207 2.93 12.52 13.62
C GLU A 207 3.23 13.34 14.87
N ARG A 208 3.66 14.58 14.65
CA ARG A 208 3.66 15.60 15.69
C ARG A 208 2.21 15.90 16.06
N ARG A 209 1.76 15.41 17.22
CA ARG A 209 0.48 15.84 17.79
C ARG A 209 0.59 17.33 18.15
N GLU A 210 -0.23 18.16 17.52
CA GLU A 210 -0.46 19.52 18.02
C GLU A 210 -0.98 19.40 19.45
N LYS A 211 -0.34 20.12 20.38
CA LYS A 211 -0.74 20.15 21.79
C LYS A 211 -1.96 21.02 21.99
#